data_AF-A0A8J4PMU5-F1
#
_entry.id   AF-A0A8J4PMU5-F1
#
_cell.length_a   1.000
_cell.length_b   1.000
_cell.length_c   1.000
_cell.angle_alpha   90.00
_cell.angle_beta   90.00
_cell.angle_gamma   90.00
#
_symmetry.space_group_name_H-M   'P 1'
#
loop_
_entity.id
_entity.type
_entity.pdbx_description
1 polymer ?
#
loop_
_entity_poly.entity_id
_entity_poly.type
_entity_poly.pdbx_seq_one_letter_code
_entity_poly.pdbx_strand_id
1 'polypeptide(L)'
;NNNNNNNNNNNNNNNNNNLNSISSTKHLKEQSIYLDNTILISLIIDCIGVMSKVIPINPIKYKQIFISKVIYQVLEKYGMAGSDKTNMISNSCLTTLTSIMTSFKYQSLQDIVYKNSDYLLDTIENHMRYLESFPNTPNVFEGILNITGFGFLPFLSDTVKMMLQSLDIASTTTGVSQQRKNIQIYIKILLKIIIVLYNNASHQIQYQNELNNLREQLIKNNKNDNNNNSNQEEQEEIINQENRSIQDIKQFFLDHHQNQKEKQDKRHITTNPSNLDDGDDNSGSNDILNHNNIIPLPSDFGIPDFQETTELSRQLVQDILEKCIHFVSSKNRLIKLDVIDIIDKSLTIISTGNRKYGSQEIEEDQNDVNNNDDSNNNNESNNNNKSNIGLKNTKPKIALYPMIHLVWPSIVKRVSEPDRVVCKRALKVIITISNLSTDFISQRFWEQLWPILSNVLIEENVLSNQKDLNEKRKQQNSLFTPSYKIQHSILSTLSIVLGTCTISQDQILQVARDTLVYLDSHQPESFQQFTREIWKFLLLHDPDSLFLLLFHLSLGRDQNPMYHLSPNSNLIDIPTFKITSNDFKSNAILLFQQINS
;
A
#
# COMPACT_ATOMS: atom_id res chain seq x y z
N ASN A 1 7.55 -13.74 87.81
CA ASN A 1 6.55 -13.64 88.90
C ASN A 1 5.18 -13.33 88.33
N ASN A 2 4.26 -14.27 88.55
CA ASN A 2 2.78 -14.23 88.50
C ASN A 2 2.10 -13.93 87.15
N ASN A 3 1.55 -14.91 86.43
CA ASN A 3 0.30 -15.69 86.65
C ASN A 3 -0.97 -14.84 86.84
N ASN A 4 -1.86 -14.88 85.84
CA ASN A 4 -3.29 -15.28 85.91
C ASN A 4 -4.06 -14.66 84.73
N ASN A 5 -4.53 -15.45 83.76
CA ASN A 5 -5.74 -16.27 83.72
C ASN A 5 -6.99 -15.53 83.21
N ASN A 6 -7.63 -16.22 82.25
CA ASN A 6 -9.06 -16.30 81.98
C ASN A 6 -9.72 -15.40 80.91
N ASN A 7 -10.09 -16.12 79.84
CA ASN A 7 -11.46 -16.34 79.35
C ASN A 7 -11.97 -15.53 78.14
N ASN A 8 -11.95 -16.27 77.02
CA ASN A 8 -13.11 -16.69 76.24
C ASN A 8 -14.01 -15.65 75.56
N ASN A 9 -14.07 -15.88 74.25
CA ASN A 9 -15.25 -15.96 73.38
C ASN A 9 -15.54 -14.77 72.45
N ASN A 10 -15.19 -15.06 71.19
CA ASN A 10 -16.03 -15.02 69.99
C ASN A 10 -16.25 -13.69 69.26
N ASN A 11 -15.70 -13.75 68.04
CA ASN A 11 -16.31 -13.40 66.75
C ASN A 11 -16.31 -11.95 66.28
N ASN A 12 -15.59 -11.79 65.17
CA ASN A 12 -15.91 -11.01 63.98
C ASN A 12 -16.32 -9.54 64.19
N ASN A 13 -15.40 -8.63 63.89
CA ASN A 13 -15.47 -7.83 62.67
C ASN A 13 -14.38 -6.76 62.61
N ASN A 14 -13.86 -6.60 61.39
CA ASN A 14 -13.39 -5.36 60.77
C ASN A 14 -12.09 -4.68 61.21
N ASN A 15 -11.34 -4.38 60.15
CA ASN A 15 -10.52 -3.18 59.92
C ASN A 15 -9.07 -3.19 60.39
N ASN A 16 -8.20 -3.45 59.40
CA ASN A 16 -7.49 -2.42 58.64
C ASN A 16 -5.97 -2.43 58.71
N ASN A 17 -5.43 -2.49 57.48
CA ASN A 17 -4.39 -1.63 56.93
C ASN A 17 -2.95 -1.89 57.39
N ASN A 18 -2.25 -2.68 56.57
CA ASN A 18 -1.10 -2.14 55.84
C ASN A 18 -0.70 -3.09 54.70
N LEU A 19 -1.13 -2.76 53.48
CA LEU A 19 -0.54 -3.26 52.25
C LEU A 19 -0.09 -2.05 51.45
N ASN A 20 1.19 -1.73 51.55
CA ASN A 20 1.80 -0.64 50.81
C ASN A 20 1.88 -0.97 49.31
N SER A 21 1.39 0.01 48.56
CA SER A 21 1.48 0.30 47.13
C SER A 21 2.55 -0.40 46.28
N ILE A 22 2.11 -0.97 45.16
CA ILE A 22 2.98 -1.33 44.03
C ILE A 22 2.99 -0.18 43.00
N SER A 23 4.21 0.22 42.69
CA SER A 23 4.68 1.38 41.95
C SER A 23 4.38 1.43 40.45
N SER A 24 3.63 2.44 40.01
CA SER A 24 4.00 3.49 39.03
C SER A 24 2.71 4.21 38.58
N THR A 25 2.28 5.16 39.39
CA THR A 25 0.86 5.51 39.57
C THR A 25 0.23 6.41 38.51
N LYS A 26 0.95 6.85 37.47
CA LYS A 26 0.33 7.58 36.34
C LYS A 26 0.04 6.67 35.16
N HIS A 27 1.05 5.96 34.67
CA HIS A 27 0.91 5.14 33.46
C HIS A 27 0.04 3.88 33.67
N LEU A 28 0.12 3.25 34.85
CA LEU A 28 -0.77 2.13 35.21
C LEU A 28 -2.20 2.57 35.48
N LYS A 29 -2.43 3.77 36.04
CA LYS A 29 -3.78 4.31 36.24
C LYS A 29 -4.41 4.71 34.93
N GLU A 30 -3.67 5.37 34.03
CA GLU A 30 -4.18 5.69 32.69
C GLU A 30 -4.49 4.42 31.89
N GLN A 31 -3.65 3.39 31.99
CA GLN A 31 -3.88 2.11 31.33
C GLN A 31 -5.04 1.32 31.95
N SER A 32 -5.20 1.35 33.28
CA SER A 32 -6.34 0.74 33.95
C SER A 32 -7.64 1.48 33.62
N ILE A 33 -7.64 2.81 33.67
CA ILE A 33 -8.79 3.65 33.28
C ILE A 33 -9.16 3.44 31.81
N TYR A 34 -8.19 3.33 30.91
CA TYR A 34 -8.43 3.02 29.50
C TYR A 34 -9.10 1.65 29.37
N LEU A 35 -8.56 0.64 30.04
CA LEU A 35 -9.11 -0.72 30.02
C LEU A 35 -10.52 -0.76 30.62
N ASP A 36 -10.76 -0.03 31.72
CA ASP A 36 -12.07 0.11 32.36
C ASP A 36 -13.09 0.77 31.41
N ASN A 37 -12.67 1.80 30.67
CA ASN A 37 -13.50 2.43 29.65
C ASN A 37 -13.81 1.48 28.47
N THR A 38 -12.82 0.70 28.02
CA THR A 38 -13.02 -0.32 26.99
C THR A 38 -14.05 -1.37 27.44
N ILE A 39 -13.93 -1.86 28.69
CA ILE A 39 -14.86 -2.83 29.28
C ILE A 39 -16.27 -2.23 29.36
N LEU A 40 -16.40 -1.01 29.87
CA LEU A 40 -17.70 -0.33 29.99
C LEU A 40 -18.38 -0.16 28.62
N ILE A 41 -17.62 0.30 27.61
CA ILE A 41 -18.13 0.46 26.25
C ILE A 41 -18.58 -0.89 25.68
N SER A 42 -17.79 -1.97 25.84
CA SER A 42 -18.20 -3.31 25.40
C SER A 42 -19.50 -3.77 26.07
N LEU A 43 -19.63 -3.59 27.38
CA LEU A 43 -20.85 -3.99 28.12
C LEU A 43 -22.08 -3.22 27.65
N ILE A 44 -21.95 -1.92 27.35
CA ILE A 44 -23.05 -1.11 26.79
C ILE A 44 -23.45 -1.63 25.41
N ILE A 45 -22.46 -1.95 24.57
CA ILE A 45 -22.71 -2.51 23.23
C ILE A 45 -23.38 -3.87 23.31
N ASP A 46 -22.95 -4.75 24.22
CA ASP A 46 -23.57 -6.07 24.42
C ASP A 46 -25.00 -5.92 24.95
N CYS A 47 -25.26 -4.97 25.85
CA CYS A 47 -26.61 -4.65 26.32
C CYS A 47 -27.54 -4.29 25.15
N ILE A 48 -27.07 -3.48 24.20
CA ILE A 48 -27.83 -3.15 22.98
C ILE A 48 -28.14 -4.42 22.19
N GLY A 49 -27.17 -5.34 22.06
CA GLY A 49 -27.36 -6.64 21.41
C GLY A 49 -28.44 -7.48 22.09
N VAL A 50 -28.46 -7.52 23.41
CA VAL A 50 -29.50 -8.20 24.19
C VAL A 50 -30.87 -7.52 24.01
N MET A 51 -30.94 -6.19 24.05
CA MET A 51 -32.19 -5.44 23.81
C MET A 51 -32.80 -5.75 22.44
N SER A 52 -31.96 -5.93 21.41
CA SER A 52 -32.43 -6.27 20.06
C SER A 52 -33.27 -7.56 20.01
N LYS A 53 -32.98 -8.52 20.90
CA LYS A 53 -33.70 -9.81 21.00
C LYS A 53 -35.06 -9.69 21.67
N VAL A 54 -35.28 -8.66 22.48
CA VAL A 54 -36.52 -8.44 23.25
C VAL A 54 -37.52 -7.60 22.47
N ILE A 55 -37.08 -6.86 21.46
CA ILE A 55 -37.94 -5.96 20.69
C ILE A 55 -38.94 -6.76 19.84
N PRO A 56 -40.26 -6.46 19.94
CA PRO A 56 -41.26 -7.12 19.13
C PRO A 56 -41.00 -6.91 17.64
N ILE A 57 -41.08 -8.00 16.87
CA ILE A 57 -40.92 -7.96 15.40
C ILE A 57 -42.06 -7.15 14.75
N ASN A 58 -43.25 -7.21 15.34
CA ASN A 58 -44.44 -6.51 14.89
C ASN A 58 -44.98 -5.59 15.99
N PRO A 59 -45.41 -4.35 15.66
CA PRO A 59 -45.29 -3.67 14.37
C PRO A 59 -43.84 -3.31 13.98
N ILE A 60 -43.55 -3.34 12.68
CA ILE A 60 -42.24 -3.02 12.07
C ILE A 60 -41.68 -1.67 12.53
N LYS A 61 -42.57 -0.74 12.90
CA LYS A 61 -42.23 0.58 13.45
C LYS A 61 -41.26 0.51 14.64
N TYR A 62 -41.41 -0.47 15.54
CA TYR A 62 -40.51 -0.58 16.70
C TYR A 62 -39.08 -0.95 16.29
N LYS A 63 -38.94 -1.90 15.35
CA LYS A 63 -37.65 -2.24 14.73
C LYS A 63 -37.00 -1.02 14.09
N GLN A 64 -37.75 -0.25 13.28
CA GLN A 64 -37.22 0.93 12.59
C GLN A 64 -36.73 2.01 13.56
N ILE A 65 -37.51 2.31 14.62
CA ILE A 65 -37.14 3.30 15.64
C ILE A 65 -35.89 2.86 16.42
N PHE A 66 -35.79 1.57 16.74
CA PHE A 66 -34.62 1.06 17.45
C PHE A 66 -33.37 1.12 16.58
N ILE A 67 -33.46 0.60 15.35
CA ILE A 67 -32.33 0.61 14.41
C ILE A 67 -31.85 2.03 14.16
N SER A 68 -32.73 2.99 13.88
CA SER A 68 -32.31 4.37 13.62
C SER A 68 -31.59 5.01 14.82
N LYS A 69 -31.90 4.62 16.06
CA LYS A 69 -31.18 5.14 17.24
C LYS A 69 -29.84 4.47 17.50
N VAL A 70 -29.71 3.20 17.11
CA VAL A 70 -28.61 2.34 17.55
C VAL A 70 -27.54 2.15 16.47
N ILE A 71 -27.94 1.98 15.21
CA ILE A 71 -27.03 1.51 14.16
C ILE A 71 -25.85 2.46 13.95
N TYR A 72 -26.10 3.77 13.97
CA TYR A 72 -25.06 4.79 13.84
C TYR A 72 -24.02 4.68 14.98
N GLN A 73 -24.50 4.54 16.22
CA GLN A 73 -23.62 4.45 17.41
C GLN A 73 -22.79 3.16 17.41
N VAL A 74 -23.42 2.03 17.05
CA VAL A 74 -22.72 0.73 16.97
C VAL A 74 -21.66 0.76 15.87
N LEU A 75 -21.96 1.35 14.71
CA LEU A 75 -20.99 1.51 13.62
C LEU A 75 -19.87 2.48 13.99
N GLU A 76 -20.16 3.58 14.68
CA GLU A 76 -19.15 4.51 15.20
C GLU A 76 -18.13 3.80 16.11
N LYS A 77 -18.62 2.98 17.04
CA LYS A 77 -17.74 2.21 17.94
C LYS A 77 -17.03 1.07 17.22
N TYR A 78 -17.67 0.45 16.24
CA TYR A 78 -17.04 -0.58 15.43
C TYR A 78 -15.85 -0.05 14.63
N GLY A 79 -15.98 1.13 14.01
CA GLY A 79 -14.85 1.75 13.32
C GLY A 79 -13.74 2.24 14.25
N MET A 80 -14.09 2.72 15.46
CA MET A 80 -13.11 3.10 16.48
C MET A 80 -12.26 1.90 16.97
N ALA A 81 -12.81 0.69 16.92
CA ALA A 81 -12.19 -0.52 17.45
C ALA A 81 -10.85 -0.89 16.77
N GLY A 82 -10.53 -0.33 15.60
CA GLY A 82 -9.21 -0.49 14.98
C GLY A 82 -8.05 0.08 15.81
N SER A 83 -8.34 0.94 16.79
CA SER A 83 -7.35 1.47 17.75
C SER A 83 -7.19 0.62 19.01
N ASP A 84 -8.09 -0.35 19.24
CA ASP A 84 -8.12 -1.15 20.45
C ASP A 84 -7.22 -2.38 20.34
N LYS A 85 -6.13 -2.39 21.11
CA LYS A 85 -5.21 -3.55 21.16
C LYS A 85 -5.86 -4.83 21.67
N THR A 86 -6.98 -4.74 22.40
CA THR A 86 -7.65 -5.88 23.04
C THR A 86 -8.73 -6.52 22.17
N ASN A 87 -9.11 -5.90 21.04
CA ASN A 87 -10.23 -6.34 20.18
C ASN A 87 -11.56 -6.56 20.92
N MET A 88 -11.73 -6.03 22.13
CA MET A 88 -12.95 -6.25 22.91
C MET A 88 -14.15 -5.51 22.32
N ILE A 89 -13.96 -4.24 21.95
CA ILE A 89 -15.03 -3.42 21.36
C ILE A 89 -15.44 -3.97 19.99
N SER A 90 -14.49 -4.37 19.14
CA SER A 90 -14.79 -4.97 17.84
C SER A 90 -15.60 -6.26 17.99
N ASN A 91 -15.20 -7.15 18.89
CA ASN A 91 -15.92 -8.40 19.16
C ASN A 91 -17.33 -8.15 19.70
N SER A 92 -17.49 -7.18 20.61
CA SER A 92 -18.79 -6.82 21.19
C SER A 92 -19.71 -6.21 20.11
N CYS A 93 -19.19 -5.28 19.30
CA CYS A 93 -19.91 -4.73 18.16
C CYS A 93 -20.34 -5.81 17.17
N LEU A 94 -19.47 -6.74 16.81
CA LEU A 94 -19.79 -7.82 15.87
C LEU A 94 -20.87 -8.76 16.44
N THR A 95 -20.77 -9.09 17.74
CA THR A 95 -21.76 -9.90 18.45
C THR A 95 -23.12 -9.20 18.50
N THR A 96 -23.13 -7.90 18.75
CA THR A 96 -24.35 -7.07 18.76
C THR A 96 -24.95 -6.91 17.37
N LEU A 97 -24.14 -6.64 16.35
CA LEU A 97 -24.61 -6.57 14.96
C LEU A 97 -25.17 -7.92 14.48
N THR A 98 -24.55 -9.03 14.88
CA THR A 98 -25.05 -10.38 14.59
C THR A 98 -26.37 -10.64 15.32
N SER A 99 -26.50 -10.22 16.58
CA SER A 99 -27.76 -10.33 17.33
C SER A 99 -28.88 -9.50 16.68
N ILE A 100 -28.56 -8.30 16.19
CA ILE A 100 -29.47 -7.45 15.42
C ILE A 100 -29.85 -8.12 14.10
N MET A 101 -28.87 -8.68 13.38
CA MET A 101 -29.07 -9.42 12.13
C MET A 101 -30.11 -10.52 12.30
N THR A 102 -29.92 -11.37 13.31
CA THR A 102 -30.80 -12.51 13.57
C THR A 102 -32.18 -12.08 14.08
N SER A 103 -32.24 -11.11 15.01
CA SER A 103 -33.51 -10.70 15.64
C SER A 103 -34.42 -9.97 14.65
N PHE A 104 -33.82 -9.21 13.73
CA PHE A 104 -34.55 -8.39 12.77
C PHE A 104 -34.60 -8.98 11.35
N LYS A 105 -34.12 -10.21 11.16
CA LYS A 105 -34.16 -10.96 9.89
C LYS A 105 -33.47 -10.25 8.72
N TYR A 106 -32.27 -9.72 8.96
CA TYR A 106 -31.38 -9.30 7.88
C TYR A 106 -30.62 -10.52 7.33
N GLN A 107 -30.32 -10.52 6.03
CA GLN A 107 -29.67 -11.67 5.37
C GLN A 107 -28.17 -11.75 5.67
N SER A 108 -27.53 -10.61 5.87
CA SER A 108 -26.10 -10.50 6.16
C SER A 108 -25.83 -9.23 6.97
N LEU A 109 -24.61 -9.08 7.50
CA LEU A 109 -24.18 -7.83 8.13
C LEU A 109 -24.22 -6.65 7.15
N GLN A 110 -23.93 -6.90 5.87
CA GLN A 110 -24.00 -5.91 4.81
C GLN A 110 -25.44 -5.46 4.54
N ASP A 111 -26.40 -6.39 4.59
CA ASP A 111 -27.84 -6.10 4.40
C ASP A 111 -28.38 -5.15 5.50
N ILE A 112 -27.81 -5.19 6.72
CA ILE A 112 -28.11 -4.18 7.75
C ILE A 112 -27.73 -2.79 7.27
N VAL A 113 -26.55 -2.63 6.67
CA VAL A 113 -26.07 -1.32 6.21
C VAL A 113 -26.85 -0.86 4.99
N TYR A 114 -27.03 -1.72 3.98
CA TYR A 114 -27.72 -1.36 2.73
C TYR A 114 -29.19 -0.98 2.95
N LYS A 115 -29.94 -1.72 3.78
CA LYS A 115 -31.34 -1.38 4.06
C LYS A 115 -31.52 -0.13 4.92
N ASN A 116 -30.43 0.37 5.51
CA ASN A 116 -30.43 1.59 6.31
C ASN A 116 -29.52 2.67 5.70
N SER A 117 -29.14 2.56 4.42
CA SER A 117 -28.19 3.46 3.77
C SER A 117 -28.67 4.89 3.79
N ASP A 118 -29.94 5.14 3.47
CA ASP A 118 -30.48 6.50 3.32
C ASP A 118 -30.39 7.26 4.66
N TYR A 119 -30.84 6.61 5.74
CA TYR A 119 -30.72 7.16 7.09
C TYR A 119 -29.25 7.41 7.49
N LEU A 120 -28.36 6.46 7.18
CA LEU A 120 -26.94 6.59 7.51
C LEU A 120 -26.28 7.74 6.73
N LEU A 121 -26.54 7.85 5.43
CA LEU A 121 -26.01 8.90 4.56
C LEU A 121 -26.55 10.26 5.00
N ASP A 122 -27.85 10.41 5.20
CA ASP A 122 -28.45 11.68 5.67
C ASP A 122 -27.84 12.13 7.00
N THR A 123 -27.64 11.19 7.93
CA THR A 123 -27.05 11.48 9.24
C THR A 123 -25.57 11.86 9.11
N ILE A 124 -24.82 11.12 8.29
CA ILE A 124 -23.41 11.39 8.01
C ILE A 124 -23.25 12.76 7.34
N GLU A 125 -24.02 13.05 6.29
CA GLU A 125 -23.95 14.32 5.57
C GLU A 125 -24.27 15.51 6.48
N ASN A 126 -25.29 15.38 7.34
CA ASN A 126 -25.60 16.40 8.33
C ASN A 126 -24.49 16.58 9.38
N HIS A 127 -23.93 15.48 9.90
CA HIS A 127 -22.82 15.55 10.86
C HIS A 127 -21.53 16.09 10.22
N MET A 128 -21.30 15.83 8.93
CA MET A 128 -20.17 16.36 8.18
C MET A 128 -20.27 17.89 7.97
N ARG A 129 -21.48 18.45 7.90
CA ARG A 129 -21.68 19.91 7.92
C ARG A 129 -21.28 20.54 9.26
N TYR A 130 -21.35 19.78 10.35
CA TYR A 130 -21.10 20.25 11.73
C TYR A 130 -20.06 19.38 12.47
N LEU A 131 -18.90 19.15 11.84
CA LEU A 131 -17.85 18.25 12.37
C LEU A 131 -17.33 18.59 13.77
N GLU A 132 -17.47 19.83 14.21
CA GLU A 132 -17.10 20.25 15.58
C GLU A 132 -17.96 19.58 16.63
N SER A 133 -19.25 19.46 16.35
CA SER A 133 -20.22 18.79 17.22
C SER A 133 -20.14 17.27 17.10
N PHE A 134 -19.64 16.77 15.96
CA PHE A 134 -19.60 15.34 15.62
C PHE A 134 -18.21 14.88 15.15
N PRO A 135 -17.18 14.93 16.02
CA PRO A 135 -15.80 14.60 15.65
C PRO A 135 -15.59 13.11 15.34
N ASN A 136 -16.49 12.23 15.77
CA ASN A 136 -16.39 10.77 15.59
C ASN A 136 -17.02 10.27 14.29
N THR A 137 -17.61 11.15 13.48
CA THR A 137 -18.21 10.79 12.17
C THR A 137 -17.28 9.97 11.26
N PRO A 138 -15.94 10.20 11.21
CA PRO A 138 -15.03 9.32 10.47
C PRO A 138 -15.06 7.86 10.89
N ASN A 139 -15.30 7.58 12.18
CA ASN A 139 -15.34 6.21 12.67
C ASN A 139 -16.59 5.48 12.15
N VAL A 140 -17.68 6.20 11.85
CA VAL A 140 -18.86 5.57 11.22
C VAL A 140 -18.56 5.16 9.79
N PHE A 141 -17.87 6.00 9.02
CA PHE A 141 -17.36 5.61 7.69
C PHE A 141 -16.49 4.37 7.78
N GLU A 142 -15.56 4.34 8.73
CA GLU A 142 -14.70 3.18 8.96
C GLU A 142 -15.51 1.93 9.33
N GLY A 143 -16.50 2.06 10.22
CA GLY A 143 -17.39 0.95 10.59
C GLY A 143 -18.21 0.42 9.41
N ILE A 144 -18.74 1.31 8.57
CA ILE A 144 -19.49 0.94 7.36
C ILE A 144 -18.58 0.23 6.36
N LEU A 145 -17.41 0.79 6.08
CA LEU A 145 -16.44 0.25 5.13
C LEU A 145 -15.87 -1.09 5.60
N ASN A 146 -15.68 -1.30 6.90
CA ASN A 146 -15.24 -2.58 7.46
C ASN A 146 -16.29 -3.71 7.29
N ILE A 147 -17.58 -3.37 7.12
CA ILE A 147 -18.65 -4.35 6.89
C ILE A 147 -18.90 -4.57 5.39
N THR A 148 -18.94 -3.47 4.63
CA THR A 148 -19.40 -3.46 3.23
C THR A 148 -18.28 -3.49 2.20
N GLY A 149 -17.04 -3.18 2.59
CA GLY A 149 -15.91 -3.08 1.67
C GLY A 149 -16.17 -2.07 0.54
N PHE A 150 -15.95 -2.51 -0.70
CA PHE A 150 -16.15 -1.71 -1.91
C PHE A 150 -17.63 -1.37 -2.18
N GLY A 151 -18.56 -2.19 -1.69
CA GLY A 151 -19.95 -2.14 -2.12
C GLY A 151 -20.72 -0.90 -1.66
N PHE A 152 -20.22 -0.18 -0.64
CA PHE A 152 -20.84 1.06 -0.18
C PHE A 152 -20.25 2.33 -0.83
N LEU A 153 -19.14 2.22 -1.57
CA LEU A 153 -18.48 3.37 -2.21
C LEU A 153 -19.38 4.13 -3.21
N PRO A 154 -20.24 3.49 -4.03
CA PRO A 154 -21.13 4.22 -4.94
C PRO A 154 -22.07 5.20 -4.21
N PHE A 155 -22.54 4.82 -3.02
CA PHE A 155 -23.41 5.65 -2.19
C PHE A 155 -22.69 6.87 -1.58
N LEU A 156 -21.36 6.83 -1.52
CA LEU A 156 -20.54 7.91 -0.96
C LEU A 156 -20.09 8.94 -2.00
N SER A 157 -20.44 8.78 -3.28
CA SER A 157 -19.98 9.65 -4.37
C SER A 157 -20.18 11.14 -4.08
N ASP A 158 -21.38 11.55 -3.67
CA ASP A 158 -21.68 12.96 -3.45
C ASP A 158 -21.04 13.49 -2.16
N THR A 159 -20.95 12.63 -1.13
CA THR A 159 -20.21 12.95 0.09
C THR A 159 -18.71 13.14 -0.20
N VAL A 160 -18.11 12.33 -1.08
CA VAL A 160 -16.72 12.51 -1.51
C VAL A 160 -16.54 13.81 -2.29
N LYS A 161 -17.42 14.12 -3.25
CA LYS A 161 -17.36 15.40 -3.98
C LYS A 161 -17.44 16.59 -3.03
N MET A 162 -18.33 16.56 -2.04
CA MET A 162 -18.44 17.60 -1.02
C MET A 162 -17.15 17.75 -0.20
N MET A 163 -16.52 16.64 0.21
CA MET A 163 -15.23 16.66 0.91
C MET A 163 -14.13 17.26 0.03
N LEU A 164 -14.03 16.87 -1.24
CA LEU A 164 -13.03 17.39 -2.18
C LEU A 164 -13.21 18.89 -2.43
N GLN A 165 -14.45 19.36 -2.62
CA GLN A 165 -14.76 20.79 -2.74
C GLN A 165 -14.36 21.57 -1.47
N SER A 166 -14.60 20.99 -0.29
CA SER A 166 -14.20 21.59 0.98
C SER A 166 -12.67 21.69 1.11
N LEU A 167 -11.94 20.67 0.63
CA LEU A 167 -10.48 20.66 0.58
C LEU A 167 -9.93 21.70 -0.41
N ASP A 168 -10.58 21.89 -1.57
CA ASP A 168 -10.21 22.94 -2.53
C ASP A 168 -10.30 24.34 -1.92
N ILE A 169 -11.42 24.65 -1.26
CA ILE A 169 -11.62 25.93 -0.57
C ILE A 169 -10.55 26.13 0.51
N ALA A 170 -10.22 25.07 1.24
CA ALA A 170 -9.19 25.09 2.26
C ALA A 170 -7.76 25.25 1.70
N SER A 171 -7.47 24.70 0.52
CA SER A 171 -6.16 24.80 -0.13
C SER A 171 -5.85 26.23 -0.61
N THR A 172 -6.89 26.98 -0.97
CA THR A 172 -6.80 28.36 -1.46
C THR A 172 -6.86 29.41 -0.34
N THR A 173 -7.54 29.11 0.77
CA THR A 173 -7.74 30.05 1.89
C THR A 173 -6.77 29.79 3.05
N THR A 174 -5.61 30.43 3.01
CA THR A 174 -4.55 30.31 4.03
C THR A 174 -4.81 31.18 5.26
N GLY A 175 -5.83 30.88 6.08
CA GLY A 175 -6.15 31.79 7.21
C GLY A 175 -6.84 31.22 8.46
N VAL A 176 -7.66 30.18 8.38
CA VAL A 176 -8.60 29.90 9.49
C VAL A 176 -8.19 28.66 10.30
N SER A 177 -7.91 28.86 11.60
CA SER A 177 -7.59 27.80 12.56
C SER A 177 -8.69 26.74 12.67
N GLN A 178 -9.94 27.14 12.47
CA GLN A 178 -11.11 26.27 12.53
C GLN A 178 -11.21 25.27 11.38
N GLN A 179 -10.86 25.69 10.16
CA GLN A 179 -10.83 24.82 8.99
C GLN A 179 -9.81 23.69 9.13
N ARG A 180 -8.73 23.89 9.92
CA ARG A 180 -7.63 22.92 10.07
C ARG A 180 -8.05 21.59 10.71
N LYS A 181 -8.99 21.59 11.65
CA LYS A 181 -9.49 20.34 12.26
C LYS A 181 -10.41 19.58 11.32
N ASN A 182 -11.29 20.30 10.62
CA ASN A 182 -12.23 19.70 9.66
C ASN A 182 -11.48 19.09 8.47
N ILE A 183 -10.43 19.75 7.97
CA ILE A 183 -9.54 19.22 6.92
C ILE A 183 -8.90 17.89 7.35
N GLN A 184 -8.41 17.80 8.59
CA GLN A 184 -7.82 16.56 9.08
C GLN A 184 -8.83 15.41 9.10
N ILE A 185 -10.08 15.69 9.50
CA ILE A 185 -11.17 14.71 9.49
C ILE A 185 -11.47 14.27 8.05
N TYR A 186 -11.61 15.20 7.10
CA TYR A 186 -11.84 14.88 5.69
C TYR A 186 -10.72 14.02 5.11
N ILE A 187 -9.46 14.39 5.32
CA ILE A 187 -8.30 13.62 4.85
C ILE A 187 -8.29 12.21 5.45
N LYS A 188 -8.64 12.06 6.73
CA LYS A 188 -8.78 10.74 7.35
C LYS A 188 -9.86 9.89 6.69
N ILE A 189 -11.03 10.46 6.42
CA ILE A 189 -12.12 9.73 5.74
C ILE A 189 -11.67 9.29 4.33
N LEU A 190 -11.05 10.21 3.57
CA LEU A 190 -10.52 9.90 2.25
C LEU A 190 -9.44 8.81 2.31
N LEU A 191 -8.54 8.86 3.29
CA LEU A 191 -7.54 7.82 3.51
C LEU A 191 -8.20 6.44 3.76
N LYS A 192 -9.30 6.37 4.52
CA LYS A 192 -10.03 5.12 4.75
C LYS A 192 -10.64 4.56 3.47
N ILE A 193 -11.21 5.41 2.62
CA ILE A 193 -11.70 5.02 1.29
C ILE A 193 -10.55 4.46 0.44
N ILE A 194 -9.41 5.15 0.41
CA ILE A 194 -8.21 4.70 -0.32
C ILE A 194 -7.68 3.37 0.25
N ILE A 195 -7.70 3.14 1.56
CA ILE A 195 -7.28 1.87 2.17
C ILE A 195 -8.14 0.70 1.68
N VAL A 196 -9.46 0.87 1.60
CA VAL A 196 -10.37 -0.19 1.10
C VAL A 196 -10.05 -0.52 -0.35
N LEU A 197 -9.90 0.51 -1.20
CA LEU A 197 -9.54 0.34 -2.60
C LEU A 197 -8.16 -0.30 -2.76
N TYR A 198 -7.19 0.09 -1.93
CA TYR A 198 -5.84 -0.45 -1.92
C TYR A 198 -5.80 -1.93 -1.55
N ASN A 199 -6.53 -2.35 -0.51
CA ASN A 199 -6.54 -3.75 -0.09
C ASN A 199 -7.08 -4.65 -1.22
N ASN A 200 -8.15 -4.20 -1.88
CA ASN A 200 -8.70 -4.90 -3.04
C ASN A 200 -7.70 -4.95 -4.21
N ALA A 201 -7.10 -3.81 -4.56
CA ALA A 201 -6.06 -3.73 -5.60
C ALA A 201 -4.82 -4.59 -5.27
N SER A 202 -4.45 -4.67 -3.99
CA SER A 202 -3.31 -5.47 -3.52
C SER A 202 -3.55 -6.95 -3.72
N HIS A 203 -4.76 -7.46 -3.43
CA HIS A 203 -5.11 -8.85 -3.70
C HIS A 203 -5.08 -9.15 -5.21
N GLN A 204 -5.59 -8.24 -6.03
CA GLN A 204 -5.51 -8.34 -7.49
C GLN A 204 -4.06 -8.43 -7.99
N ILE A 205 -3.17 -7.54 -7.53
CA ILE A 205 -1.75 -7.53 -7.90
C ILE A 205 -1.05 -8.81 -7.44
N GLN A 206 -1.32 -9.27 -6.22
CA GLN A 206 -0.73 -10.49 -5.68
C GLN A 206 -1.11 -11.71 -6.52
N TYR A 207 -2.38 -11.83 -6.90
CA TYR A 207 -2.85 -12.92 -7.76
C TYR A 207 -2.21 -12.86 -9.15
N GLN A 208 -2.10 -11.66 -9.75
CA GLN A 208 -1.42 -11.48 -11.03
C GLN A 208 0.07 -11.89 -10.96
N ASN A 209 0.76 -11.56 -9.86
CA ASN A 209 2.16 -11.93 -9.67
C ASN A 209 2.34 -13.46 -9.55
N GLU A 210 1.48 -14.15 -8.79
CA GLU A 210 1.56 -15.61 -8.66
C GLU A 210 1.28 -16.31 -9.99
N LEU A 211 0.29 -15.82 -10.76
CA LEU A 211 0.06 -16.33 -12.12
C LEU A 211 1.27 -16.14 -13.03
N ASN A 212 1.95 -14.99 -12.95
CA ASN A 212 3.16 -14.73 -13.73
C ASN A 212 4.32 -15.64 -13.29
N ASN A 213 4.51 -15.86 -11.99
CA ASN A 213 5.52 -16.78 -11.48
C ASN A 213 5.30 -18.21 -11.98
N LEU A 214 4.05 -18.69 -11.96
CA LEU A 214 3.71 -20.00 -12.51
C LEU A 214 4.00 -20.09 -14.01
N ARG A 215 3.63 -19.05 -14.78
CA ARG A 215 3.94 -18.98 -16.21
C ARG A 215 5.45 -19.05 -16.46
N GLU A 216 6.25 -18.30 -15.70
CA GLU A 216 7.71 -18.35 -15.82
C GLU A 216 8.29 -19.72 -15.48
N GLN A 217 7.77 -20.40 -14.44
CA GLN A 217 8.20 -21.75 -14.09
C GLN A 217 7.89 -22.76 -15.19
N LEU A 218 6.70 -22.68 -15.79
CA LEU A 218 6.31 -23.53 -16.93
C LEU A 218 7.22 -23.28 -18.14
N ILE A 219 7.53 -22.01 -18.44
CA ILE A 219 8.46 -21.65 -19.53
C ILE A 219 9.86 -22.19 -19.26
N LYS A 220 10.38 -22.08 -18.03
CA LYS A 220 11.70 -22.60 -17.65
C LYS A 220 11.76 -24.13 -17.75
N ASN A 221 10.70 -24.83 -17.32
CA ASN A 221 10.63 -26.28 -17.43
C ASN A 221 10.61 -26.74 -18.89
N ASN A 222 9.80 -26.10 -19.75
CA ASN A 222 9.77 -26.39 -21.18
C ASN A 222 11.11 -26.09 -21.88
N LYS A 223 11.85 -25.04 -21.46
CA LYS A 223 13.20 -24.76 -21.97
C LYS A 223 14.23 -25.81 -21.56
N ASN A 224 14.12 -26.34 -20.34
CA ASN A 224 15.00 -27.42 -19.87
C ASN A 224 14.74 -28.74 -20.59
N ASP A 225 13.49 -29.04 -20.96
CA ASP A 225 13.13 -30.22 -21.75
C ASP A 225 13.62 -30.11 -23.21
N ASN A 226 13.62 -28.89 -23.78
CA ASN A 226 14.06 -28.64 -25.16
C ASN A 226 15.59 -28.54 -25.34
N ASN A 227 16.38 -28.31 -24.29
CA ASN A 227 17.84 -28.32 -24.37
C ASN A 227 18.45 -29.71 -24.63
N ASN A 228 17.64 -30.76 -24.74
CA ASN A 228 18.04 -32.08 -25.21
C ASN A 228 17.96 -32.26 -26.74
N ASN A 229 17.44 -31.29 -27.50
CA ASN A 229 17.39 -31.33 -28.96
C ASN A 229 18.05 -30.09 -29.56
N SER A 230 19.23 -30.29 -30.14
CA SER A 230 20.01 -29.30 -30.86
C SER A 230 19.32 -28.92 -32.18
N ASN A 231 19.11 -27.62 -32.41
CA ASN A 231 19.25 -26.95 -33.72
C ASN A 231 19.13 -25.43 -33.53
N GLN A 232 20.15 -24.71 -33.99
CA GLN A 232 20.52 -23.35 -33.55
C GLN A 232 20.39 -22.28 -34.66
N GLU A 233 19.48 -22.42 -35.63
CA GLU A 233 19.46 -21.51 -36.80
C GLU A 233 18.13 -20.80 -37.10
N GLU A 234 17.04 -21.00 -36.34
CA GLU A 234 15.76 -20.30 -36.58
C GLU A 234 15.46 -19.13 -35.61
N GLN A 235 16.39 -18.79 -34.71
CA GLN A 235 16.08 -17.93 -33.55
C GLN A 235 16.20 -16.40 -33.78
N GLU A 236 16.71 -15.92 -34.91
CA GLU A 236 16.90 -14.47 -35.11
C GLU A 236 15.77 -13.76 -35.88
N GLU A 237 14.85 -14.48 -36.54
CA GLU A 237 13.74 -13.84 -37.29
C GLU A 237 12.44 -13.69 -36.48
N ILE A 238 12.23 -14.48 -35.41
CA ILE A 238 10.98 -14.46 -34.61
C ILE A 238 10.89 -13.22 -33.69
N ILE A 239 12.04 -12.68 -33.27
CA ILE A 239 12.10 -11.59 -32.27
C ILE A 239 11.57 -10.25 -32.82
N ASN A 240 11.51 -10.06 -34.15
CA ASN A 240 11.11 -8.78 -34.75
C ASN A 240 9.63 -8.67 -35.16
N GLN A 241 8.81 -9.73 -35.02
CA GLN A 241 7.39 -9.70 -35.46
C GLN A 241 6.36 -9.53 -34.33
N GLU A 242 6.74 -9.56 -33.05
CA GLU A 242 5.83 -9.42 -31.89
C GLU A 242 5.38 -7.97 -31.59
N ASN A 243 5.55 -7.04 -32.54
CA ASN A 243 4.99 -5.69 -32.44
C ASN A 243 3.74 -5.55 -33.34
N ARG A 244 2.59 -6.10 -32.92
CA ARG A 244 1.28 -5.72 -33.48
C ARG A 244 0.19 -5.52 -32.41
N SER A 245 -0.78 -4.69 -32.82
CA SER A 245 -1.64 -3.81 -32.04
C SER A 245 -2.52 -4.47 -30.97
N ILE A 246 -2.69 -3.73 -29.86
CA ILE A 246 -3.63 -3.93 -28.75
C ILE A 246 -5.10 -4.14 -29.17
N GLN A 247 -5.49 -3.78 -30.41
CA GLN A 247 -6.83 -4.01 -30.93
C GLN A 247 -7.20 -5.49 -31.08
N ASP A 248 -6.25 -6.35 -31.43
CA ASP A 248 -6.53 -7.78 -31.69
C ASP A 248 -6.78 -8.55 -30.38
N ILE A 249 -6.11 -8.12 -29.30
CA ILE A 249 -6.31 -8.66 -27.94
C ILE A 249 -7.68 -8.21 -27.38
N LYS A 250 -8.12 -6.99 -27.68
CA LYS A 250 -9.44 -6.46 -27.25
C LYS A 250 -10.59 -7.23 -27.91
N GLN A 251 -10.47 -7.55 -29.19
CA GLN A 251 -11.46 -8.32 -29.94
C GLN A 251 -11.62 -9.74 -29.37
N PHE A 252 -10.52 -10.37 -28.96
CA PHE A 252 -10.52 -11.70 -28.35
C PHE A 252 -11.26 -11.76 -26.99
N PHE A 253 -11.09 -10.76 -26.12
CA PHE A 253 -11.81 -10.70 -24.85
C PHE A 253 -13.30 -10.36 -25.01
N LEU A 254 -13.65 -9.57 -26.04
CA LEU A 254 -15.05 -9.30 -26.41
C LEU A 254 -15.75 -10.57 -26.91
N ASP A 255 -15.11 -11.34 -27.78
CA ASP A 255 -15.62 -12.62 -28.29
C ASP A 255 -15.74 -13.67 -27.18
N HIS A 256 -14.81 -13.71 -26.23
CA HIS A 256 -14.86 -14.65 -25.11
C HIS A 256 -16.05 -14.38 -24.17
N HIS A 257 -16.40 -13.10 -23.95
CA HIS A 257 -17.53 -12.72 -23.11
C HIS A 257 -18.89 -12.90 -23.80
N GLN A 258 -18.96 -12.70 -25.12
CA GLN A 258 -20.16 -13.02 -25.92
C GLN A 258 -20.40 -14.54 -25.97
N ASN A 259 -19.35 -15.33 -26.17
CA ASN A 259 -19.44 -16.79 -26.18
C ASN A 259 -19.86 -17.39 -24.82
N GLN A 260 -19.55 -16.75 -23.68
CA GLN A 260 -20.04 -17.20 -22.38
C GLN A 260 -21.53 -16.92 -22.16
N LYS A 261 -22.07 -15.83 -22.75
CA LYS A 261 -23.51 -15.56 -22.73
C LYS A 261 -24.27 -16.54 -23.62
N GLU A 262 -23.76 -16.85 -24.82
CA GLU A 262 -24.39 -17.85 -25.70
C GLU A 262 -24.31 -19.29 -25.16
N LYS A 263 -23.28 -19.62 -24.38
CA LYS A 263 -23.14 -20.93 -23.71
C LYS A 263 -24.09 -21.13 -22.53
N GLN A 264 -24.69 -20.06 -21.98
CA GLN A 264 -25.75 -20.17 -20.98
C GLN A 264 -27.13 -20.45 -21.61
N ASP A 265 -27.36 -19.99 -22.84
CA ASP A 265 -28.65 -20.15 -23.54
C ASP A 265 -28.77 -21.46 -24.35
N LYS A 266 -27.70 -22.23 -24.55
CA LYS A 266 -27.68 -23.46 -25.38
C LYS A 266 -27.49 -24.78 -24.62
N ARG A 267 -27.97 -24.90 -23.36
CA ARG A 267 -28.03 -26.19 -22.63
C ARG A 267 -29.32 -27.00 -22.89
N HIS A 268 -29.83 -27.02 -24.12
CA HIS A 268 -30.83 -27.99 -24.52
C HIS A 268 -30.58 -28.47 -25.96
N ILE A 269 -30.57 -29.80 -26.12
CA ILE A 269 -30.62 -30.61 -27.36
C ILE A 269 -29.27 -31.07 -27.95
N THR A 270 -28.81 -32.20 -27.40
CA THR A 270 -28.39 -33.49 -28.01
C THR A 270 -27.81 -33.59 -29.44
N THR A 271 -26.63 -34.27 -29.48
CA THR A 271 -26.20 -35.45 -30.29
C THR A 271 -25.74 -35.37 -31.77
N ASN A 272 -24.44 -35.71 -31.94
CA ASN A 272 -23.83 -36.65 -32.91
C ASN A 272 -23.53 -36.22 -34.38
N PRO A 273 -22.54 -36.88 -35.05
CA PRO A 273 -21.32 -36.21 -35.56
C PRO A 273 -21.08 -36.39 -37.08
N SER A 274 -19.90 -35.97 -37.56
CA SER A 274 -19.22 -36.25 -38.86
C SER A 274 -19.39 -35.21 -39.99
N ASN A 275 -18.32 -34.47 -40.32
CA ASN A 275 -17.39 -34.79 -41.41
C ASN A 275 -16.19 -33.82 -41.47
N LEU A 276 -15.03 -34.40 -41.77
CA LEU A 276 -13.74 -33.75 -42.02
C LEU A 276 -13.73 -33.03 -43.37
N ASP A 277 -13.05 -31.89 -43.44
CA ASP A 277 -12.20 -31.56 -44.59
C ASP A 277 -11.08 -30.61 -44.16
N ASP A 278 -9.85 -30.97 -44.56
CA ASP A 278 -8.55 -30.39 -44.19
C ASP A 278 -8.24 -29.12 -44.99
N GLY A 279 -7.41 -28.22 -44.44
CA GLY A 279 -6.93 -27.05 -45.18
C GLY A 279 -5.99 -26.11 -44.42
N ASP A 280 -4.79 -26.63 -44.13
CA ASP A 280 -3.50 -25.95 -43.88
C ASP A 280 -3.34 -24.96 -42.72
N ASP A 281 -2.53 -25.45 -41.77
CA ASP A 281 -1.91 -24.82 -40.62
C ASP A 281 -0.93 -23.70 -40.99
N ASN A 282 -1.04 -22.57 -40.28
CA ASN A 282 0.14 -21.89 -39.76
C ASN A 282 -0.25 -20.99 -38.56
N SER A 283 -0.54 -21.64 -37.43
CA SER A 283 -0.68 -21.00 -36.11
C SER A 283 0.24 -21.70 -35.11
N GLY A 284 1.55 -21.55 -35.30
CA GLY A 284 2.52 -21.86 -34.26
C GLY A 284 2.67 -20.67 -33.32
N SER A 285 2.48 -20.89 -32.02
CA SER A 285 2.79 -19.99 -30.89
C SER A 285 1.64 -19.22 -30.23
N ASN A 286 0.52 -19.88 -29.93
CA ASN A 286 -0.31 -19.53 -28.77
C ASN A 286 -0.89 -20.74 -27.99
N ASP A 287 -0.58 -21.98 -28.38
CA ASP A 287 -1.12 -23.18 -27.74
C ASP A 287 -0.08 -23.90 -26.85
N ILE A 288 0.28 -23.29 -25.71
CA ILE A 288 0.91 -24.03 -24.59
C ILE A 288 -0.04 -24.22 -23.40
N LEU A 289 -1.26 -23.66 -23.45
CA LEU A 289 -2.24 -23.79 -22.37
C LEU A 289 -3.54 -24.50 -22.75
N ASN A 290 -3.60 -25.20 -23.89
CA ASN A 290 -4.83 -25.85 -24.33
C ASN A 290 -4.78 -27.38 -24.39
N HIS A 291 -4.06 -28.00 -23.46
CA HIS A 291 -4.33 -29.39 -23.06
C HIS A 291 -4.51 -29.46 -21.54
N ASN A 292 -5.77 -29.34 -21.10
CA ASN A 292 -6.32 -29.80 -19.81
C ASN A 292 -5.91 -29.16 -18.47
N ASN A 293 -5.33 -27.95 -18.41
CA ASN A 293 -5.03 -27.31 -17.11
C ASN A 293 -6.01 -26.18 -16.75
N ILE A 294 -6.74 -26.39 -15.66
CA ILE A 294 -7.65 -25.43 -15.00
C ILE A 294 -6.83 -24.20 -14.55
N ILE A 295 -7.31 -22.98 -14.86
CA ILE A 295 -6.70 -21.74 -14.33
C ILE A 295 -6.88 -21.76 -12.80
N PRO A 296 -5.80 -21.69 -12.01
CA PRO A 296 -5.90 -21.72 -10.54
C PRO A 296 -6.74 -20.55 -10.04
N LEU A 297 -7.66 -20.80 -9.11
CA LEU A 297 -8.47 -19.75 -8.48
C LEU A 297 -7.63 -18.97 -7.46
N PRO A 298 -8.01 -17.72 -7.09
CA PRO A 298 -7.34 -16.96 -6.03
C PRO A 298 -7.23 -17.74 -4.71
N SER A 299 -8.25 -18.55 -4.39
CA SER A 299 -8.28 -19.43 -3.23
C SER A 299 -7.14 -20.45 -3.19
N ASP A 300 -6.65 -20.89 -4.35
CA ASP A 300 -5.59 -21.90 -4.46
C ASP A 300 -4.24 -21.34 -3.99
N PHE A 301 -4.07 -20.02 -4.05
CA PHE A 301 -2.92 -19.29 -3.54
C PHE A 301 -3.13 -18.73 -2.13
N GLY A 302 -4.26 -19.03 -1.48
CA GLY A 302 -4.64 -18.42 -0.19
C GLY A 302 -4.94 -16.91 -0.28
N ILE A 303 -5.26 -16.41 -1.48
CA ILE A 303 -5.58 -15.01 -1.72
C ILE A 303 -7.10 -14.81 -1.54
N PRO A 304 -7.54 -13.81 -0.75
CA PRO A 304 -8.97 -13.53 -0.60
C PRO A 304 -9.62 -13.11 -1.93
N ASP A 305 -10.91 -13.41 -2.07
CA ASP A 305 -11.70 -12.95 -3.20
C ASP A 305 -11.61 -11.43 -3.35
N PHE A 306 -11.47 -10.96 -4.59
CA PHE A 306 -11.34 -9.55 -4.93
C PHE A 306 -12.17 -9.22 -6.17
N GLN A 307 -12.44 -7.93 -6.36
CA GLN A 307 -13.04 -7.41 -7.58
C GLN A 307 -12.01 -6.65 -8.39
N GLU A 308 -12.09 -6.72 -9.72
CA GLU A 308 -11.21 -5.92 -10.56
C GLU A 308 -11.41 -4.43 -10.32
N THR A 309 -10.30 -3.70 -10.19
CA THR A 309 -10.33 -2.25 -10.06
C THR A 309 -10.90 -1.59 -11.31
N THR A 310 -12.02 -0.89 -11.15
CA THR A 310 -12.69 -0.19 -12.25
C THR A 310 -12.01 1.14 -12.59
N GLU A 311 -12.22 1.65 -13.81
CA GLU A 311 -11.78 3.01 -14.20
C GLU A 311 -12.43 4.09 -13.32
N LEU A 312 -13.68 3.93 -12.90
CA LEU A 312 -14.36 4.84 -11.97
C LEU A 312 -13.63 4.91 -10.62
N SER A 313 -13.19 3.76 -10.10
CA SER A 313 -12.40 3.70 -8.86
C SER A 313 -11.04 4.38 -9.04
N ARG A 314 -10.38 4.18 -10.19
CA ARG A 314 -9.13 4.90 -10.52
C ARG A 314 -9.38 6.42 -10.58
N GLN A 315 -10.51 6.86 -11.16
CA GLN A 315 -10.85 8.30 -11.31
C GLN A 315 -11.07 8.96 -9.96
N LEU A 316 -11.80 8.29 -9.07
CA LEU A 316 -11.94 8.73 -7.69
C LEU A 316 -10.58 8.86 -6.98
N VAL A 317 -9.68 7.90 -7.18
CA VAL A 317 -8.33 7.92 -6.58
C VAL A 317 -7.49 9.08 -7.13
N GLN A 318 -7.55 9.35 -8.43
CA GLN A 318 -6.90 10.53 -9.04
C GLN A 318 -7.46 11.83 -8.46
N ASP A 319 -8.79 11.99 -8.44
CA ASP A 319 -9.44 13.19 -7.91
C ASP A 319 -9.04 13.43 -6.43
N ILE A 320 -8.96 12.37 -5.61
CA ILE A 320 -8.48 12.46 -4.22
C ILE A 320 -7.00 12.87 -4.18
N LEU A 321 -6.15 12.24 -5.00
CA LEU A 321 -4.71 12.48 -5.02
C LEU A 321 -4.37 13.93 -5.39
N GLU A 322 -4.98 14.45 -6.45
CA GLU A 322 -4.77 15.82 -6.94
C GLU A 322 -5.16 16.88 -5.90
N LYS A 323 -6.17 16.60 -5.08
CA LYS A 323 -6.66 17.52 -4.04
C LYS A 323 -5.83 17.42 -2.77
N CYS A 324 -5.44 16.20 -2.39
CA CYS A 324 -4.68 15.97 -1.16
C CYS A 324 -3.21 16.40 -1.28
N ILE A 325 -2.59 16.39 -2.46
CA ILE A 325 -1.15 16.68 -2.64
C ILE A 325 -0.74 18.04 -2.06
N HIS A 326 -1.59 19.06 -2.13
CA HIS A 326 -1.33 20.39 -1.58
C HIS A 326 -1.06 20.37 -0.07
N PHE A 327 -1.59 19.37 0.64
CA PHE A 327 -1.46 19.21 2.08
C PHE A 327 -0.19 18.44 2.51
N VAL A 328 0.62 17.91 1.58
CA VAL A 328 1.97 17.37 1.87
C VAL A 328 2.88 18.45 2.48
N SER A 329 2.69 19.71 2.08
CA SER A 329 3.44 20.85 2.62
C SER A 329 2.80 21.46 3.88
N SER A 330 1.78 20.83 4.46
CA SER A 330 1.12 21.34 5.66
C SER A 330 2.05 21.34 6.89
N LYS A 331 1.83 22.28 7.80
CA LYS A 331 2.53 22.35 9.10
C LYS A 331 2.05 21.26 10.08
N ASN A 332 0.85 20.70 9.85
CA ASN A 332 0.31 19.66 10.71
C ASN A 332 0.92 18.31 10.31
N ARG A 333 1.72 17.76 11.23
CA ARG A 333 2.38 16.47 11.04
C ARG A 333 1.40 15.35 10.70
N LEU A 334 0.24 15.27 11.36
CA LEU A 334 -0.72 14.18 11.13
C LEU A 334 -1.30 14.23 9.71
N ILE A 335 -1.74 15.41 9.27
CA ILE A 335 -2.23 15.62 7.91
C ILE A 335 -1.16 15.23 6.89
N LYS A 336 0.08 15.67 7.10
CA LYS A 336 1.19 15.35 6.21
C LYS A 336 1.41 13.84 6.09
N LEU A 337 1.42 13.12 7.20
CA LEU A 337 1.62 11.66 7.21
C LEU A 337 0.44 10.94 6.53
N ASP A 338 -0.80 11.34 6.82
CA ASP A 338 -2.00 10.76 6.21
C ASP A 338 -1.99 10.98 4.69
N VAL A 339 -1.58 12.15 4.21
CA VAL A 339 -1.49 12.45 2.77
C VAL A 339 -0.37 11.66 2.08
N ILE A 340 0.78 11.47 2.74
CA ILE A 340 1.85 10.61 2.19
C ILE A 340 1.35 9.16 2.08
N ASP A 341 0.59 8.68 3.07
CA ASP A 341 -0.01 7.34 3.04
C ASP A 341 -1.10 7.23 1.95
N ILE A 342 -1.86 8.31 1.66
CA ILE A 342 -2.75 8.41 0.50
C ILE A 342 -1.94 8.27 -0.79
N ILE A 343 -0.85 9.04 -0.97
CA ILE A 343 -0.02 9.00 -2.19
C ILE A 343 0.49 7.58 -2.45
N ASP A 344 1.08 6.94 -1.44
CA ASP A 344 1.63 5.57 -1.53
C ASP A 344 0.60 4.57 -2.09
N LYS A 345 -0.59 4.59 -1.49
CA LYS A 345 -1.68 3.68 -1.82
C LYS A 345 -2.32 4.01 -3.16
N SER A 346 -2.52 5.29 -3.45
CA SER A 346 -3.10 5.76 -4.70
C SER A 346 -2.26 5.34 -5.91
N LEU A 347 -0.93 5.44 -5.84
CA LEU A 347 -0.07 5.01 -6.95
C LEU A 347 -0.19 3.51 -7.23
N THR A 348 -0.27 2.69 -6.18
CA THR A 348 -0.45 1.24 -6.31
C THR A 348 -1.82 0.87 -6.89
N ILE A 349 -2.88 1.62 -6.54
CA ILE A 349 -4.20 1.40 -7.13
C ILE A 349 -4.19 1.80 -8.60
N ILE A 350 -3.61 2.94 -8.95
CA ILE A 350 -3.57 3.44 -10.32
C ILE A 350 -2.76 2.50 -11.22
N SER A 351 -1.70 1.87 -10.71
CA SER A 351 -0.89 0.91 -11.47
C SER A 351 -1.61 -0.38 -11.88
N THR A 352 -2.78 -0.68 -11.29
CA THR A 352 -3.63 -1.80 -11.75
C THR A 352 -4.28 -1.55 -13.12
N GLY A 353 -4.28 -0.30 -13.60
CA GLY A 353 -4.76 0.04 -14.93
C GLY A 353 -3.76 -0.28 -16.03
N ASN A 354 -4.27 -0.53 -17.25
CA ASN A 354 -3.42 -0.89 -18.38
C ASN A 354 -2.67 0.31 -19.00
N ARG A 355 -3.00 1.55 -18.65
CA ARG A 355 -2.37 2.76 -19.20
C ARG A 355 -1.23 3.26 -18.31
N LYS A 356 0.00 3.20 -18.82
CA LYS A 356 1.19 3.77 -18.17
C LYS A 356 1.45 5.22 -18.57
N TYR A 357 1.22 5.56 -19.83
CA TYR A 357 1.49 6.88 -20.43
C TYR A 357 0.21 7.70 -20.60
N GLY A 358 0.33 9.02 -20.44
CA GLY A 358 -0.75 9.96 -20.71
C GLY A 358 -0.81 10.30 -22.20
N SER A 359 -1.53 9.51 -23.00
CA SER A 359 -1.95 9.92 -24.34
C SER A 359 -3.46 10.23 -24.35
N GLN A 360 -3.83 11.31 -25.03
CA GLN A 360 -5.23 11.69 -25.31
C GLN A 360 -5.77 10.82 -26.44
N GLU A 361 -5.86 9.51 -26.28
CA GLU A 361 -6.63 8.70 -27.21
C GLU A 361 -8.09 8.72 -26.75
N ILE A 362 -8.84 9.65 -27.34
CA ILE A 362 -10.29 9.55 -27.52
C ILE A 362 -10.47 8.34 -28.45
N GLU A 363 -10.73 7.17 -27.87
CA GLU A 363 -11.29 6.07 -28.65
C GLU A 363 -12.69 6.54 -29.05
N GLU A 364 -12.85 6.99 -30.30
CA GLU A 364 -14.17 7.07 -30.94
C GLU A 364 -14.73 5.65 -30.96
N ASP A 365 -15.73 5.37 -30.13
CA ASP A 365 -16.52 4.15 -30.25
C ASP A 365 -17.21 4.18 -31.63
N GLN A 366 -16.58 3.57 -32.64
CA GLN A 366 -17.30 3.08 -33.81
C GLN A 366 -18.14 1.89 -33.35
N ASN A 367 -19.28 2.18 -32.71
CA ASN A 367 -20.39 1.27 -32.66
C ASN A 367 -21.28 1.59 -33.85
N ASP A 368 -21.18 0.74 -34.86
CA ASP A 368 -22.12 0.62 -35.96
C ASP A 368 -23.55 0.58 -35.43
N VAL A 369 -24.29 1.66 -35.66
CA VAL A 369 -25.75 1.59 -35.71
C VAL A 369 -26.10 1.13 -37.11
N ASN A 370 -26.24 -0.19 -37.26
CA ASN A 370 -27.07 -0.77 -38.30
C ASN A 370 -28.49 -0.19 -38.16
N ASN A 371 -28.85 0.74 -39.04
CA ASN A 371 -30.23 0.99 -39.42
C ASN A 371 -30.29 0.92 -40.93
N ASN A 372 -30.59 -0.28 -41.43
CA ASN A 372 -31.27 -0.43 -42.71
C ASN A 372 -32.67 0.15 -42.53
N ASP A 373 -32.97 1.21 -43.27
CA ASP A 373 -34.30 1.38 -43.86
C ASP A 373 -34.17 2.26 -45.10
N ASP A 374 -34.44 1.64 -46.24
CA ASP A 374 -34.65 2.25 -47.54
C ASP A 374 -35.78 3.29 -47.49
N SER A 375 -35.61 4.44 -48.18
CA SER A 375 -36.58 5.02 -49.14
C SER A 375 -36.34 6.52 -49.42
N ASN A 376 -36.19 6.84 -50.70
CA ASN A 376 -36.40 8.12 -51.40
C ASN A 376 -37.21 9.23 -50.69
N ASN A 377 -36.69 10.47 -50.66
CA ASN A 377 -37.09 11.57 -51.56
C ASN A 377 -36.59 12.95 -51.11
N ASN A 378 -36.33 13.79 -52.12
CA ASN A 378 -36.05 15.23 -52.04
C ASN A 378 -37.11 16.02 -51.24
N ASN A 379 -36.68 16.99 -50.42
CA ASN A 379 -36.97 18.42 -50.60
C ASN A 379 -36.58 19.27 -49.38
N GLU A 380 -36.08 20.46 -49.70
CA GLU A 380 -35.81 21.58 -48.80
C GLU A 380 -37.03 22.01 -47.97
N SER A 381 -36.80 22.38 -46.71
CA SER A 381 -37.15 23.68 -46.11
C SER A 381 -37.64 23.60 -44.66
N ASN A 382 -37.06 24.51 -43.86
CA ASN A 382 -37.62 25.19 -42.68
C ASN A 382 -37.66 24.52 -41.29
N ASN A 383 -36.89 25.19 -40.42
CA ASN A 383 -37.22 25.67 -39.08
C ASN A 383 -37.02 24.77 -37.85
N ASN A 384 -36.12 25.27 -37.00
CA ASN A 384 -36.20 25.33 -35.54
C ASN A 384 -36.34 24.02 -34.78
N ASN A 385 -35.20 23.50 -34.29
CA ASN A 385 -35.07 23.03 -32.91
C ASN A 385 -33.60 23.05 -32.46
N LYS A 386 -33.24 24.11 -31.73
CA LYS A 386 -32.11 24.14 -30.80
C LYS A 386 -32.51 23.32 -29.58
N SER A 387 -32.05 22.07 -29.48
CA SER A 387 -32.03 21.34 -28.21
C SER A 387 -31.16 20.09 -28.28
N ASN A 388 -30.16 20.06 -27.40
CA ASN A 388 -29.60 18.88 -26.75
C ASN A 388 -29.32 17.64 -27.62
N ILE A 389 -28.10 17.55 -28.13
CA ILE A 389 -27.43 16.26 -28.32
C ILE A 389 -26.18 16.28 -27.44
N GLY A 390 -26.20 15.40 -26.44
CA GLY A 390 -25.36 15.46 -25.26
C GLY A 390 -23.88 15.26 -25.53
N LEU A 391 -23.08 16.17 -24.97
CA LEU A 391 -21.69 15.88 -24.63
C LEU A 391 -21.68 14.71 -23.62
N LYS A 392 -21.47 13.48 -24.10
CA LYS A 392 -21.02 12.41 -23.23
C LYS A 392 -19.61 12.76 -22.78
N ASN A 393 -19.48 13.18 -21.53
CA ASN A 393 -18.21 13.38 -20.83
C ASN A 393 -17.43 12.06 -20.76
N THR A 394 -16.65 11.73 -21.79
CA THR A 394 -15.65 10.67 -21.71
C THR A 394 -14.36 11.27 -21.15
N LYS A 395 -14.27 11.34 -19.81
CA LYS A 395 -12.98 11.65 -19.14
C LYS A 395 -11.93 10.61 -19.61
N PRO A 396 -10.68 11.03 -19.94
CA PRO A 396 -9.65 10.11 -20.39
C PRO A 396 -9.33 9.05 -19.33
N LYS A 397 -9.03 7.82 -19.78
CA LYS A 397 -8.52 6.72 -18.92
C LYS A 397 -7.21 7.16 -18.25
N ILE A 398 -7.02 6.76 -17.00
CA ILE A 398 -5.96 7.33 -16.14
C ILE A 398 -4.62 6.69 -16.43
N ALA A 399 -3.58 7.53 -16.47
CA ALA A 399 -2.20 7.10 -16.65
C ALA A 399 -1.39 7.22 -15.37
N LEU A 400 -0.60 6.20 -15.08
CA LEU A 400 0.26 6.14 -13.89
C LEU A 400 1.36 7.22 -13.89
N TYR A 401 2.07 7.41 -15.01
CA TYR A 401 3.25 8.27 -15.03
C TYR A 401 2.95 9.75 -14.78
N PRO A 402 1.90 10.37 -15.37
CA PRO A 402 1.52 11.73 -15.00
C PRO A 402 1.30 11.92 -13.49
N MET A 403 0.75 10.91 -12.82
CA MET A 403 0.54 10.95 -11.37
C MET A 403 1.85 10.82 -10.59
N ILE A 404 2.78 9.96 -11.03
CA ILE A 404 4.13 9.88 -10.46
C ILE A 404 4.85 11.23 -10.61
N HIS A 405 4.80 11.84 -11.80
CA HIS A 405 5.38 13.16 -12.06
C HIS A 405 4.78 14.25 -11.16
N LEU A 406 3.47 14.22 -10.93
CA LEU A 406 2.77 15.17 -10.06
C LEU A 406 3.29 15.09 -8.61
N VAL A 407 3.43 13.87 -8.07
CA VAL A 407 3.78 13.68 -6.64
C VAL A 407 5.27 13.79 -6.35
N TRP A 408 6.12 13.49 -7.34
CA TRP A 408 7.58 13.35 -7.16
C TRP A 408 8.25 14.56 -6.49
N PRO A 409 8.08 15.81 -6.94
CA PRO A 409 8.77 16.96 -6.32
C PRO A 409 8.40 17.15 -4.84
N SER A 410 7.15 16.86 -4.49
CA SER A 410 6.65 16.97 -3.11
C SER A 410 7.30 15.93 -2.21
N ILE A 411 7.42 14.68 -2.69
CA ILE A 411 7.99 13.54 -1.96
C ILE A 411 9.49 13.69 -1.76
N VAL A 412 10.25 14.04 -2.81
CA VAL A 412 11.71 14.25 -2.71
C VAL A 412 12.03 15.31 -1.65
N LYS A 413 11.28 16.42 -1.63
CA LYS A 413 11.42 17.46 -0.61
C LYS A 413 11.14 16.95 0.82
N ARG A 414 10.27 15.94 0.99
CA ARG A 414 9.97 15.35 2.31
C ARG A 414 11.09 14.42 2.81
N VAL A 415 11.92 13.85 1.94
CA VAL A 415 13.08 13.05 2.35
C VAL A 415 14.12 13.91 3.06
N SER A 416 14.31 15.16 2.62
CA SER A 416 15.24 16.10 3.25
C SER A 416 14.71 16.74 4.56
N GLU A 417 13.48 16.42 5.00
CA GLU A 417 12.91 17.07 6.19
C GLU A 417 13.51 16.58 7.52
N PRO A 418 13.54 17.44 8.56
CA PRO A 418 14.05 17.05 9.88
C PRO A 418 13.18 15.99 10.58
N ASP A 419 11.87 15.94 10.29
CA ASP A 419 11.00 14.92 10.89
C ASP A 419 11.27 13.54 10.29
N ARG A 420 12.02 12.72 11.02
CA ARG A 420 12.43 11.36 10.60
C ARG A 420 11.25 10.44 10.29
N VAL A 421 10.08 10.66 10.89
CA VAL A 421 8.88 9.84 10.58
C VAL A 421 8.28 10.21 9.24
N VAL A 422 8.31 11.49 8.87
CA VAL A 422 7.91 11.97 7.55
C VAL A 422 8.89 11.47 6.50
N CYS A 423 10.20 11.62 6.76
CA CYS A 423 11.24 11.13 5.86
C CYS A 423 11.11 9.63 5.60
N LYS A 424 10.95 8.80 6.64
CA LYS A 424 10.71 7.35 6.49
C LYS A 424 9.50 7.03 5.63
N ARG A 425 8.37 7.73 5.82
CA ARG A 425 7.18 7.53 4.98
C ARG A 425 7.43 7.96 3.53
N ALA A 426 8.14 9.06 3.30
CA ALA A 426 8.50 9.51 1.96
C ALA A 426 9.43 8.52 1.24
N LEU A 427 10.41 7.94 1.94
CA LEU A 427 11.27 6.88 1.42
C LEU A 427 10.48 5.62 1.02
N LYS A 428 9.44 5.27 1.79
CA LYS A 428 8.54 4.18 1.42
C LYS A 428 7.82 4.46 0.09
N VAL A 429 7.32 5.69 -0.11
CA VAL A 429 6.72 6.10 -1.39
C VAL A 429 7.73 5.99 -2.54
N ILE A 430 8.99 6.36 -2.31
CA ILE A 430 10.05 6.22 -3.31
C ILE A 430 10.28 4.75 -3.70
N ILE A 431 10.31 3.84 -2.72
CA ILE A 431 10.38 2.40 -2.98
C ILE A 431 9.19 1.96 -3.84
N THR A 432 7.97 2.40 -3.49
CA THR A 432 6.77 2.12 -4.28
C THR A 432 6.90 2.64 -5.71
N ILE A 433 7.37 3.87 -5.92
CA ILE A 433 7.61 4.43 -7.25
C ILE A 433 8.68 3.62 -8.00
N SER A 434 9.74 3.19 -7.34
CA SER A 434 10.82 2.37 -7.93
C SER A 434 10.31 1.03 -8.46
N ASN A 435 9.39 0.39 -7.73
CA ASN A 435 8.78 -0.88 -8.15
C ASN A 435 7.77 -0.68 -9.29
N LEU A 436 7.16 0.50 -9.39
CA LEU A 436 6.14 0.82 -10.39
C LEU A 436 6.72 1.40 -11.69
N SER A 437 7.83 2.12 -11.62
CA SER A 437 8.48 2.78 -12.76
C SER A 437 9.99 2.88 -12.57
N THR A 438 10.69 1.87 -13.07
CA THR A 438 12.15 1.77 -13.05
C THR A 438 12.80 2.91 -13.85
N ASP A 439 12.27 3.21 -15.04
CA ASP A 439 12.81 4.23 -15.95
C ASP A 439 12.69 5.65 -15.37
N PHE A 440 11.58 5.92 -14.67
CA PHE A 440 11.37 7.23 -14.06
C PHE A 440 12.38 7.49 -12.93
N ILE A 441 12.62 6.48 -12.09
CA ILE A 441 13.57 6.60 -10.98
C ILE A 441 15.00 6.63 -11.50
N SER A 442 15.36 5.79 -12.47
CA SER A 442 16.73 5.73 -13.00
C SER A 442 17.21 7.07 -13.56
N GLN A 443 16.33 7.81 -14.25
CA GLN A 443 16.64 9.14 -14.79
C GLN A 443 16.83 10.23 -13.72
N ARG A 444 16.24 10.07 -12.52
CA ARG A 444 16.18 11.14 -11.49
C ARG A 444 16.97 10.82 -10.24
N PHE A 445 17.36 9.57 -10.06
CA PHE A 445 18.02 9.10 -8.86
C PHE A 445 19.29 9.90 -8.57
N TRP A 446 20.21 9.96 -9.55
CA TRP A 446 21.51 10.60 -9.38
C TRP A 446 21.43 12.11 -9.20
N GLU A 447 20.54 12.78 -9.92
CA GLU A 447 20.43 14.24 -9.88
C GLU A 447 19.65 14.74 -8.66
N GLN A 448 18.60 14.01 -8.24
CA GLN A 448 17.61 14.54 -7.30
C GLN A 448 17.56 13.79 -5.97
N LEU A 449 17.82 12.48 -5.96
CA LEU A 449 17.63 11.65 -4.76
C LEU A 449 18.94 11.31 -4.05
N TRP A 450 19.96 10.83 -4.79
CA TRP A 450 21.24 10.40 -4.23
C TRP A 450 21.92 11.47 -3.36
N PRO A 451 22.04 12.75 -3.79
CA PRO A 451 22.68 13.78 -2.96
C PRO A 451 21.96 13.98 -1.62
N ILE A 452 20.64 13.87 -1.61
CA ILE A 452 19.83 14.00 -0.37
C ILE A 452 20.08 12.79 0.53
N LEU A 453 20.05 11.57 -0.02
CA LEU A 453 20.27 10.34 0.75
C LEU A 453 21.67 10.28 1.35
N SER A 454 22.70 10.59 0.55
CA SER A 454 24.09 10.64 1.00
C SER A 454 24.27 11.63 2.15
N ASN A 455 23.77 12.86 2.01
CA ASN A 455 23.84 13.88 3.07
C ASN A 455 23.16 13.41 4.37
N VAL A 456 21.94 12.87 4.28
CA VAL A 456 21.22 12.38 5.47
C VAL A 456 21.94 11.20 6.12
N LEU A 457 22.50 10.27 5.33
CA LEU A 457 23.29 9.15 5.86
C LEU A 457 24.54 9.63 6.61
N ILE A 458 25.27 10.59 6.05
CA ILE A 458 26.48 11.14 6.66
C ILE A 458 26.13 11.88 7.96
N GLU A 459 25.11 12.74 7.94
CA GLU A 459 24.63 13.46 9.13
C GLU A 459 24.23 12.49 10.27
N GLU A 460 23.44 11.47 9.95
CA GLU A 460 22.99 10.49 10.95
C GLU A 460 24.13 9.63 11.48
N ASN A 461 25.11 9.28 10.65
CA ASN A 461 26.30 8.56 11.08
C ASN A 461 27.11 9.39 12.10
N VAL A 462 27.34 10.68 11.84
CA VAL A 462 28.01 11.57 12.79
C VAL A 462 27.22 11.67 14.11
N LEU A 463 25.90 11.81 14.04
CA LEU A 463 25.04 11.90 15.22
C LEU A 463 25.03 10.60 16.04
N SER A 464 25.12 9.44 15.40
CA SER A 464 25.20 8.14 16.08
C SER A 464 26.52 7.98 16.84
N ASN A 465 27.66 8.26 16.18
CA ASN A 465 28.99 8.15 16.77
C ASN A 465 29.22 9.13 17.94
N GLN A 466 28.61 10.33 17.90
CA GLN A 466 28.68 11.29 19.00
C GLN A 466 27.91 10.84 20.25
N LYS A 467 26.83 10.08 20.10
CA LYS A 467 26.00 9.60 21.22
C LYS A 467 26.66 8.39 21.92
N ASP A 468 27.34 7.54 21.17
CA ASP A 468 28.05 6.38 21.71
C ASP A 468 29.23 6.75 22.63
N LEU A 469 29.81 7.95 22.46
CA LEU A 469 30.82 8.50 23.39
C LEU A 469 30.25 8.82 24.78
N ASN A 470 28.94 9.15 24.87
CA ASN A 470 28.30 9.63 26.10
C ASN A 470 27.51 8.54 26.85
N GLU A 471 27.08 7.45 26.20
CA GLU A 471 26.27 6.39 26.83
C GLU A 471 26.79 4.98 26.52
N LYS A 472 27.90 4.55 27.16
CA LYS A 472 28.39 3.16 27.15
C LYS A 472 27.46 2.12 27.81
N ARG A 473 26.16 2.39 28.00
CA ARG A 473 25.20 1.49 28.66
C ARG A 473 23.85 1.46 27.94
N LYS A 474 23.74 0.74 26.81
CA LYS A 474 22.54 0.01 26.34
C LYS A 474 22.72 -0.53 24.91
N GLN A 475 23.52 -1.60 24.75
CA GLN A 475 23.60 -2.33 23.47
C GLN A 475 22.26 -2.96 23.02
N GLN A 476 21.26 -3.05 23.91
CA GLN A 476 19.94 -3.58 23.57
C GLN A 476 18.91 -2.53 23.13
N ASN A 477 19.21 -1.22 23.22
CA ASN A 477 18.27 -0.16 22.81
C ASN A 477 18.69 0.61 21.52
N SER A 478 19.82 0.29 20.88
CA SER A 478 20.27 1.01 19.67
C SER A 478 19.34 0.81 18.46
N LEU A 479 18.76 -0.39 18.33
CA LEU A 479 17.83 -0.81 17.26
C LEU A 479 16.52 -0.01 17.22
N PHE A 480 16.19 0.73 18.29
CA PHE A 480 14.95 1.49 18.39
C PHE A 480 15.14 3.00 18.29
N THR A 481 16.39 3.46 18.12
CA THR A 481 16.68 4.89 17.97
C THR A 481 16.08 5.44 16.67
N PRO A 482 15.64 6.71 16.65
CA PRO A 482 15.19 7.35 15.42
C PRO A 482 16.26 7.34 14.31
N SER A 483 17.54 7.45 14.69
CA SER A 483 18.69 7.42 13.79
C SER A 483 18.85 6.06 13.10
N TYR A 484 18.79 4.97 13.87
CA TYR A 484 18.78 3.62 13.32
C TYR A 484 17.63 3.41 12.32
N LYS A 485 16.41 3.83 12.68
CA LYS A 485 15.22 3.65 11.84
C LYS A 485 15.33 4.39 10.50
N ILE A 486 16.00 5.55 10.47
CA ILE A 486 16.18 6.29 9.23
C ILE A 486 17.32 5.71 8.38
N GLN A 487 18.47 5.39 8.98
CA GLN A 487 19.58 4.71 8.29
C GLN A 487 19.11 3.39 7.66
N HIS A 488 18.36 2.58 8.42
CA HIS A 488 17.72 1.37 7.92
C HIS A 488 16.84 1.64 6.69
N SER A 489 16.01 2.68 6.77
CA SER A 489 15.09 3.01 5.68
C SER A 489 15.85 3.45 4.44
N ILE A 490 16.90 4.26 4.58
CA ILE A 490 17.70 4.74 3.45
C ILE A 490 18.49 3.58 2.82
N LEU A 491 19.16 2.74 3.61
CA LEU A 491 19.91 1.59 3.09
C LEU A 491 19.00 0.62 2.34
N SER A 492 17.80 0.36 2.88
CA SER A 492 16.78 -0.46 2.19
C SER A 492 16.27 0.20 0.91
N THR A 493 16.07 1.53 0.89
CA THR A 493 15.72 2.24 -0.34
C THR A 493 16.84 2.14 -1.37
N LEU A 494 18.10 2.32 -0.97
CA LEU A 494 19.26 2.22 -1.86
C LEU A 494 19.41 0.82 -2.45
N SER A 495 19.25 -0.24 -1.65
CA SER A 495 19.38 -1.61 -2.15
C SER A 495 18.35 -1.97 -3.23
N ILE A 496 17.18 -1.33 -3.21
CA ILE A 496 16.12 -1.53 -4.21
C ILE A 496 16.35 -0.62 -5.42
N VAL A 497 16.55 0.68 -5.18
CA VAL A 497 16.62 1.69 -6.25
C VAL A 497 17.90 1.56 -7.09
N LEU A 498 19.03 1.21 -6.47
CA LEU A 498 20.27 1.02 -7.23
C LEU A 498 20.11 -0.08 -8.27
N GLY A 499 19.42 -1.18 -7.92
CA GLY A 499 19.11 -2.29 -8.82
C GLY A 499 18.40 -1.90 -10.13
N THR A 500 17.75 -0.73 -10.17
CA THR A 500 17.02 -0.25 -11.35
C THR A 500 17.78 0.82 -12.14
N CYS A 501 18.94 1.26 -11.67
CA CYS A 501 19.68 2.39 -12.24
C CYS A 501 20.90 1.93 -13.04
N THR A 502 21.25 2.68 -14.08
CA THR A 502 22.60 2.61 -14.66
C THR A 502 23.55 3.45 -13.80
N ILE A 503 24.79 2.99 -13.65
CA ILE A 503 25.78 3.61 -12.76
C ILE A 503 27.11 3.79 -13.47
N SER A 504 27.75 4.95 -13.30
CA SER A 504 29.10 5.24 -13.81
C SER A 504 30.18 4.88 -12.78
N GLN A 505 31.42 4.72 -13.22
CA GLN A 505 32.56 4.39 -12.35
C GLN A 505 32.71 5.36 -11.16
N ASP A 506 32.61 6.67 -11.39
CA ASP A 506 32.71 7.68 -10.32
C ASP A 506 31.60 7.53 -9.28
N GLN A 507 30.39 7.22 -9.74
CA GLN A 507 29.23 6.99 -8.87
C GLN A 507 29.40 5.71 -8.05
N ILE A 508 29.95 4.65 -8.63
CA ILE A 508 30.28 3.41 -7.91
C ILE A 508 31.20 3.71 -6.73
N LEU A 509 32.29 4.45 -6.96
CA LEU A 509 33.25 4.81 -5.92
C LEU A 509 32.63 5.70 -4.85
N GLN A 510 31.73 6.62 -5.23
CA GLN A 510 31.02 7.48 -4.28
C GLN A 510 30.08 6.67 -3.38
N VAL A 511 29.23 5.81 -3.96
CA VAL A 511 28.30 4.97 -3.19
C VAL A 511 29.08 4.02 -2.26
N ALA A 512 30.15 3.41 -2.77
CA ALA A 512 31.02 2.54 -1.96
C ALA A 512 31.59 3.31 -0.76
N ARG A 513 32.06 4.55 -0.96
CA ARG A 513 32.61 5.39 0.13
C ARG A 513 31.58 5.73 1.19
N ASP A 514 30.40 6.18 0.78
CA ASP A 514 29.36 6.64 1.71
C ASP A 514 28.73 5.48 2.48
N THR A 515 28.76 4.26 1.92
CA THR A 515 28.19 3.07 2.54
C THR A 515 29.19 2.18 3.27
N LEU A 516 30.50 2.35 3.05
CA LEU A 516 31.56 1.50 3.63
C LEU A 516 31.45 1.33 5.15
N VAL A 517 31.09 2.38 5.88
CA VAL A 517 31.00 2.33 7.35
C VAL A 517 29.99 1.29 7.85
N TYR A 518 28.96 0.99 7.05
CA TYR A 518 27.91 0.03 7.39
C TYR A 518 28.32 -1.44 7.17
N LEU A 519 29.48 -1.70 6.53
CA LEU A 519 30.07 -3.04 6.41
C LEU A 519 30.84 -3.48 7.67
N ASP A 520 31.01 -2.61 8.66
CA ASP A 520 31.72 -2.97 9.90
C ASP A 520 30.93 -4.06 10.65
N SER A 521 31.64 -5.08 11.14
CA SER A 521 31.09 -6.19 11.93
C SER A 521 30.37 -5.73 13.21
N HIS A 522 30.70 -4.55 13.73
CA HIS A 522 30.06 -3.96 14.91
C HIS A 522 28.72 -3.28 14.60
N GLN A 523 28.40 -3.04 13.32
CA GLN A 523 27.11 -2.48 12.92
C GLN A 523 25.99 -3.52 13.04
N PRO A 524 24.72 -3.09 13.19
CA PRO A 524 23.58 -4.00 13.17
C PRO A 524 23.56 -4.91 11.93
N GLU A 525 23.19 -6.18 12.12
CA GLU A 525 23.18 -7.19 11.05
C GLU A 525 22.34 -6.77 9.83
N SER A 526 21.20 -6.11 10.05
CA SER A 526 20.37 -5.59 8.97
C SER A 526 21.09 -4.55 8.11
N PHE A 527 21.93 -3.68 8.72
CA PHE A 527 22.73 -2.70 7.96
C PHE A 527 23.75 -3.42 7.11
N GLN A 528 24.47 -4.38 7.70
CA GLN A 528 25.45 -5.18 6.97
C GLN A 528 24.78 -5.92 5.79
N GLN A 529 23.58 -6.47 5.98
CA GLN A 529 22.85 -7.16 4.91
C GLN A 529 22.50 -6.21 3.76
N PHE A 530 21.85 -5.06 4.02
CA PHE A 530 21.51 -4.12 2.96
C PHE A 530 22.76 -3.58 2.25
N THR A 531 23.82 -3.30 3.00
CA THR A 531 25.07 -2.82 2.42
C THR A 531 25.77 -3.89 1.59
N ARG A 532 25.71 -5.17 1.99
CA ARG A 532 26.19 -6.26 1.13
C ARG A 532 25.39 -6.36 -0.17
N GLU A 533 24.06 -6.23 -0.14
CA GLU A 533 23.25 -6.21 -1.37
C GLU A 533 23.61 -5.02 -2.28
N ILE A 534 23.83 -3.84 -1.69
CA ILE A 534 24.33 -2.67 -2.44
C ILE A 534 25.68 -2.97 -3.08
N TRP A 535 26.63 -3.51 -2.32
CA TRP A 535 27.98 -3.79 -2.82
C TRP A 535 28.00 -4.90 -3.87
N LYS A 536 27.13 -5.92 -3.76
CA LYS A 536 26.91 -6.93 -4.81
C LYS A 536 26.53 -6.27 -6.13
N PHE A 537 25.57 -5.35 -6.08
CA PHE A 537 25.15 -4.61 -7.25
C PHE A 537 26.31 -3.78 -7.83
N LEU A 538 27.08 -3.07 -7.01
CA LEU A 538 28.24 -2.30 -7.46
C LEU A 538 29.30 -3.19 -8.14
N LEU A 539 29.58 -4.35 -7.55
CA LEU A 539 30.56 -5.32 -8.07
C LEU A 539 30.12 -5.99 -9.36
N LEU A 540 28.82 -6.21 -9.55
CA LEU A 540 28.27 -6.74 -10.81
C LEU A 540 28.49 -5.77 -11.98
N HIS A 541 28.49 -4.47 -11.72
CA HIS A 541 28.68 -3.44 -12.74
C HIS A 541 30.14 -3.16 -13.07
N ASP A 542 31.00 -3.00 -12.06
CA ASP A 542 32.43 -2.77 -12.26
C ASP A 542 33.25 -3.38 -11.10
N PRO A 543 33.66 -4.65 -11.24
CA PRO A 543 34.41 -5.34 -10.20
C PRO A 543 35.82 -4.76 -10.06
N ASP A 544 36.45 -4.31 -11.15
CA ASP A 544 37.85 -3.87 -11.18
C ASP A 544 38.05 -2.62 -10.33
N SER A 545 37.10 -1.68 -10.39
CA SER A 545 37.14 -0.44 -9.61
C SER A 545 37.10 -0.65 -8.10
N LEU A 546 36.50 -1.74 -7.62
CA LEU A 546 36.35 -2.05 -6.19
C LEU A 546 37.24 -3.20 -5.73
N PHE A 547 37.83 -3.97 -6.64
CA PHE A 547 38.63 -5.16 -6.33
C PHE A 547 39.75 -4.86 -5.33
N LEU A 548 40.56 -3.83 -5.59
CA LEU A 548 41.70 -3.49 -4.75
C LEU A 548 41.26 -3.01 -3.35
N LEU A 549 40.15 -2.28 -3.28
CA LEU A 549 39.55 -1.87 -2.01
C LEU A 549 39.05 -3.09 -1.23
N LEU A 550 38.33 -4.00 -1.88
CA LEU A 550 37.77 -5.18 -1.24
C LEU A 550 38.84 -6.17 -0.79
N PHE A 551 39.89 -6.33 -1.59
CA PHE A 551 41.08 -7.10 -1.23
C PHE A 551 41.78 -6.53 0.01
N HIS A 552 41.95 -5.20 0.08
CA HIS A 552 42.51 -4.56 1.26
C HIS A 552 41.64 -4.74 2.51
N LEU A 553 40.30 -4.74 2.35
CA LEU A 553 39.35 -4.98 3.45
C LEU A 553 39.32 -6.45 3.91
N SER A 554 39.58 -7.42 3.01
CA SER A 554 39.52 -8.85 3.31
C SER A 554 40.77 -9.39 4.04
N LEU A 555 41.92 -8.74 3.86
CA LEU A 555 43.17 -9.08 4.55
C LEU A 555 43.11 -8.82 6.07
N GLY A 556 42.22 -7.93 6.53
CA GLY A 556 42.17 -7.50 7.93
C GLY A 556 43.39 -6.65 8.32
N ARG A 557 43.38 -6.10 9.55
CA ARG A 557 44.43 -5.18 10.01
C ARG A 557 45.82 -5.81 10.08
N ASP A 558 45.90 -7.06 10.50
CA ASP A 558 47.17 -7.69 10.89
C ASP A 558 47.97 -8.28 9.72
N GLN A 559 47.42 -8.26 8.49
CA GLN A 559 48.05 -8.84 7.30
C GLN A 559 48.21 -7.84 6.15
N ASN A 560 47.92 -6.55 6.36
CA ASN A 560 48.06 -5.55 5.30
C ASN A 560 49.54 -5.13 5.16
N PRO A 561 50.24 -5.50 4.07
CA PRO A 561 51.67 -5.25 3.92
C PRO A 561 52.01 -3.75 3.81
N MET A 562 51.03 -2.88 3.53
CA MET A 562 51.20 -1.42 3.37
C MET A 562 51.37 -0.65 4.69
N TYR A 563 50.96 -1.18 5.84
CA TYR A 563 51.17 -0.48 7.13
C TYR A 563 52.63 -0.49 7.60
N HIS A 564 53.51 -1.22 6.89
CA HIS A 564 54.94 -1.27 7.16
C HIS A 564 55.80 -0.52 6.13
N LEU A 565 55.20 0.11 5.10
CA LEU A 565 55.97 0.95 4.17
C LEU A 565 55.89 2.43 4.59
N SER A 566 57.06 2.99 4.87
CA SER A 566 57.29 4.43 4.97
C SER A 566 56.76 5.17 3.72
N PRO A 567 56.26 6.42 3.85
CA PRO A 567 55.62 7.11 2.74
C PRO A 567 56.66 7.50 1.69
N ASN A 568 56.75 6.72 0.60
CA ASN A 568 57.39 7.18 -0.62
C ASN A 568 56.42 8.13 -1.33
N SER A 569 56.80 9.41 -1.37
CA SER A 569 56.01 10.58 -1.72
C SER A 569 55.63 10.74 -3.20
N ASN A 570 55.51 9.66 -3.98
CA ASN A 570 55.22 9.73 -5.42
C ASN A 570 54.19 8.70 -5.93
N LEU A 571 53.42 8.06 -5.04
CA LEU A 571 52.29 7.23 -5.46
C LEU A 571 51.03 8.07 -5.44
N ILE A 572 50.35 8.10 -6.59
CA ILE A 572 49.08 8.78 -6.85
C ILE A 572 48.13 8.52 -5.67
N ASP A 573 47.58 9.59 -5.10
CA ASP A 573 46.58 9.51 -4.03
C ASP A 573 45.42 8.61 -4.49
N ILE A 574 45.42 7.36 -4.01
CA ILE A 574 44.26 6.48 -4.09
C ILE A 574 43.12 7.22 -3.37
N PRO A 575 41.88 7.27 -3.89
CA PRO A 575 40.77 7.90 -3.18
C PRO A 575 40.73 7.41 -1.73
N THR A 576 41.10 8.28 -0.80
CA THR A 576 41.47 7.89 0.56
C THR A 576 40.23 7.49 1.35
N PHE A 577 39.85 6.22 1.27
CA PHE A 577 38.93 5.62 2.23
C PHE A 577 39.63 5.67 3.60
N LYS A 578 39.16 6.56 4.49
CA LYS A 578 39.65 6.64 5.87
C LYS A 578 39.18 5.40 6.63
N ILE A 579 39.92 4.31 6.53
CA ILE A 579 39.69 3.08 7.28
C ILE A 579 40.18 3.31 8.71
N THR A 580 39.32 3.88 9.57
CA THR A 580 39.55 3.92 11.03
C THR A 580 39.21 2.56 11.66
N SER A 581 39.27 2.45 13.00
CA SER A 581 39.24 1.26 13.89
C SER A 581 38.19 0.14 13.70
N ASN A 582 37.51 0.06 12.56
CA ASN A 582 36.43 -0.84 12.17
C ASN A 582 36.93 -2.21 11.66
N ASP A 583 36.17 -3.30 11.87
CA ASP A 583 36.51 -4.65 11.38
C ASP A 583 35.55 -5.06 10.25
N PHE A 584 36.05 -5.02 9.02
CA PHE A 584 35.30 -5.29 7.79
C PHE A 584 35.50 -6.70 7.25
N LYS A 585 36.40 -7.49 7.86
CA LYS A 585 36.98 -8.70 7.26
C LYS A 585 35.93 -9.72 6.83
N SER A 586 35.00 -10.06 7.71
CA SER A 586 33.97 -11.08 7.46
C SER A 586 33.06 -10.70 6.28
N ASN A 587 32.61 -9.46 6.22
CA ASN A 587 31.75 -8.98 5.14
C ASN A 587 32.52 -8.82 3.82
N ALA A 588 33.78 -8.38 3.88
CA ALA A 588 34.63 -8.25 2.71
C ALA A 588 34.95 -9.61 2.08
N ILE A 589 35.19 -10.65 2.88
CA ILE A 589 35.41 -12.02 2.38
C ILE A 589 34.16 -12.54 1.67
N LEU A 590 32.97 -12.34 2.25
CA LEU A 590 31.71 -12.77 1.62
C LEU A 590 31.50 -12.09 0.26
N LEU A 591 31.78 -10.80 0.16
CA LEU A 591 31.69 -10.07 -1.11
C LEU A 591 32.79 -10.50 -2.10
N PHE A 592 34.00 -10.78 -1.62
CA PHE A 592 35.13 -11.19 -2.45
C PHE A 592 34.92 -12.59 -3.07
N GLN A 593 34.25 -13.49 -2.34
CA GLN A 593 33.87 -14.80 -2.86
C GLN A 593 32.91 -14.69 -4.06
N GLN A 594 32.10 -13.64 -4.12
CA GLN A 594 31.13 -13.44 -5.21
C GLN A 594 31.74 -12.86 -6.49
N ILE A 595 32.91 -12.25 -6.42
CA ILE A 595 33.66 -11.81 -7.62
C ILE A 595 34.26 -13.03 -8.35
N ASN A 596 34.58 -14.09 -7.59
CA ASN A 596 35.26 -15.29 -8.10
C ASN A 596 34.30 -16.45 -8.44
N SER A 597 32.99 -16.27 -8.26
CA SER A 597 31.92 -17.21 -8.61
C SER A 597 31.17 -16.74 -9.83
#